data_AF-A0A9P6CRH2-F1
#
_entry.id   AF-A0A9P6CRH2-F1
#
_cell.length_a   1.000
_cell.length_b   1.000
_cell.length_c   1.000
_cell.angle_alpha   90.00
_cell.angle_beta   90.00
_cell.angle_gamma   90.00
#
_symmetry.space_group_name_H-M   'P 1'
#
loop_
_entity.id
_entity.type
_entity.pdbx_description
1 polymer ?
#
loop_
_entity_poly.entity_id
_entity_poly.type
_entity_poly.pdbx_seq_one_letter_code
_entity_poly.pdbx_strand_id
1 'polypeptide(L)'
;LVGWLPIVKEDSNETGKKDFVNLKRVVWHEGFKELFESIIQYAKTGIMKLCGDGIRRWLFPIILMLSADYEEQCVMALIRGIGSACPCPKCLDIYKKAQQLESEEEKEALLKSVGLRDIENVFWSLERTDVYAALSWDRLHSYHGGMFSDHLWVQFKKAIMKAGEYTDGRKYEDMSKIIVFASHNILSETDRGYLLLQLIRSYLELDMYASLTMHTDRTLEA
;
A
#
# COMPACT_ATOMS: atom_id res chain seq x y z
N LEU A 1 -9.47 10.61 16.96
CA LEU A 1 -10.17 9.33 17.19
C LEU A 1 -9.13 8.23 17.07
N VAL A 2 -9.07 7.30 18.01
CA VAL A 2 -8.28 6.06 17.88
C VAL A 2 -9.27 4.92 17.94
N GLY A 3 -9.19 3.99 16.98
CA GLY A 3 -10.12 2.88 16.85
C GLY A 3 -9.37 1.57 16.64
N TRP A 4 -9.88 0.49 17.21
CA TRP A 4 -9.35 -0.85 17.04
C TRP A 4 -10.30 -1.64 16.14
N LEU A 5 -9.76 -2.30 15.13
CA LEU A 5 -10.54 -3.11 14.21
C LEU A 5 -10.45 -4.59 14.60
N PRO A 6 -11.53 -5.35 14.42
CA PRO A 6 -11.51 -6.79 14.64
C PRO A 6 -10.57 -7.47 13.64
N ILE A 7 -9.71 -8.36 14.17
CA ILE A 7 -8.88 -9.25 13.35
C ILE A 7 -9.60 -10.59 13.22
N VAL A 8 -10.02 -10.91 12.01
CA VAL A 8 -10.59 -12.22 11.68
C VAL A 8 -9.45 -13.21 11.49
N LYS A 9 -9.31 -14.17 12.40
CA LYS A 9 -8.29 -15.23 12.28
C LYS A 9 -8.65 -16.16 11.13
N GLU A 10 -7.67 -16.40 10.26
CA GLU A 10 -7.80 -17.32 9.13
C GLU A 10 -7.26 -18.69 9.53
N ASP A 11 -8.15 -19.69 9.52
CA ASP A 11 -7.76 -21.08 9.68
C ASP A 11 -7.30 -21.66 8.33
N SER A 12 -6.42 -22.67 8.35
CA SER A 12 -5.88 -23.28 7.12
C SER A 12 -6.94 -23.81 6.15
N ASN A 13 -8.13 -24.13 6.68
CA ASN A 13 -9.26 -24.61 5.89
C ASN A 13 -9.97 -23.51 5.11
N GLU A 14 -9.78 -22.24 5.48
CA GLU A 14 -10.43 -21.08 4.85
C GLU A 14 -9.51 -20.36 3.87
N THR A 15 -8.21 -20.67 3.90
CA THR A 15 -7.19 -20.08 3.04
C THR A 15 -7.56 -20.19 1.56
N GLY A 16 -7.61 -19.03 0.90
CA GLY A 16 -7.87 -18.92 -0.53
C GLY A 16 -9.35 -19.03 -0.94
N LYS A 17 -10.28 -19.25 -0.01
CA LYS A 17 -11.71 -19.27 -0.31
C LYS A 17 -12.24 -17.85 -0.55
N LYS A 18 -12.93 -17.64 -1.67
CA LYS A 18 -13.52 -16.34 -2.05
C LYS A 18 -14.43 -15.79 -0.95
N ASP A 19 -15.27 -16.64 -0.36
CA ASP A 19 -16.27 -16.24 0.63
C ASP A 19 -15.62 -15.78 1.93
N PHE A 20 -14.57 -16.48 2.39
CA PHE A 20 -13.84 -16.08 3.59
C PHE A 20 -13.08 -14.76 3.38
N VAL A 21 -12.47 -14.56 2.21
CA VAL A 21 -11.84 -13.29 1.87
C VAL A 21 -12.86 -12.14 1.82
N ASN A 22 -14.08 -12.41 1.32
CA ASN A 22 -15.16 -11.43 1.35
C ASN A 22 -15.65 -11.15 2.78
N LEU A 23 -15.75 -12.17 3.63
CA LEU A 23 -16.09 -12.00 5.05
C LEU A 23 -15.10 -11.05 5.75
N LYS A 24 -13.78 -11.23 5.53
CA LYS A 24 -12.75 -10.33 6.09
C LYS A 24 -13.00 -8.87 5.68
N ARG A 25 -13.37 -8.63 4.43
CA ARG A 25 -13.70 -7.28 3.92
C ARG A 25 -14.98 -6.73 4.56
N VAL A 26 -16.03 -7.53 4.68
CA VAL A 26 -17.29 -7.13 5.34
C VAL A 26 -17.02 -6.71 6.78
N VAL A 27 -16.29 -7.54 7.54
CA VAL A 27 -15.93 -7.25 8.93
C VAL A 27 -15.11 -5.97 9.05
N TRP A 28 -14.20 -5.73 8.10
CA TRP A 28 -13.42 -4.49 8.05
C TRP A 28 -14.31 -3.25 7.84
N HIS A 29 -15.23 -3.30 6.86
CA HIS A 29 -16.11 -2.16 6.56
C HIS A 29 -17.13 -1.88 7.65
N GLU A 30 -17.75 -2.92 8.24
CA GLU A 30 -18.65 -2.75 9.37
C GLU A 30 -17.90 -2.21 10.60
N GLY A 31 -16.68 -2.69 10.87
CA GLY A 31 -15.84 -2.14 11.94
C GLY A 31 -15.52 -0.66 11.74
N PHE A 32 -15.24 -0.24 10.50
CA PHE A 32 -15.03 1.19 10.19
C PHE A 32 -16.31 2.03 10.28
N LYS A 33 -17.47 1.44 9.98
CA LYS A 33 -18.76 2.12 10.05
C LYS A 33 -19.07 2.55 11.48
N GLU A 34 -18.83 1.67 12.45
CA GLU A 34 -18.93 1.97 13.87
C GLU A 34 -18.00 3.13 14.28
N LEU A 35 -16.76 3.16 13.77
CA LEU A 35 -15.82 4.26 14.04
C LEU A 35 -16.31 5.59 13.45
N PHE A 36 -16.98 5.55 12.30
CA PHE A 36 -17.45 6.75 11.61
C PHE A 36 -18.85 7.20 12.01
N GLU A 37 -19.60 6.41 12.77
CA GLU A 37 -21.00 6.70 13.12
C GLU A 37 -21.20 8.14 13.63
N SER A 38 -20.35 8.56 14.56
CA SER A 38 -20.40 9.92 15.14
C SER A 38 -20.06 11.06 14.17
N ILE A 39 -19.37 10.78 13.05
CA ILE A 39 -18.92 11.79 12.08
C ILE A 39 -19.73 11.82 10.78
N ILE A 40 -20.45 10.74 10.45
CA ILE A 40 -21.23 10.61 9.22
C ILE A 40 -22.22 11.77 9.07
N GLN A 41 -22.91 12.16 10.14
CA GLN A 41 -23.85 13.27 10.07
C GLN A 41 -23.16 14.58 9.67
N TYR A 42 -21.95 14.83 10.18
CA TYR A 42 -21.18 16.05 9.89
C TYR A 42 -20.54 16.00 8.51
N ALA A 43 -20.32 14.82 7.91
CA ALA A 43 -19.90 14.71 6.52
C ALA A 43 -20.94 15.33 5.56
N LYS A 44 -22.23 15.24 5.94
CA LYS A 44 -23.35 15.82 5.18
C LYS A 44 -23.61 17.28 5.54
N THR A 45 -23.78 17.57 6.83
CA THR A 45 -24.24 18.89 7.29
C THR A 45 -23.10 19.87 7.54
N GLY A 46 -21.88 19.37 7.68
CA GLY A 46 -20.74 20.14 8.18
C GLY A 46 -20.91 20.55 9.65
N ILE A 47 -19.86 21.12 10.21
CA ILE A 47 -19.84 21.64 11.57
C ILE A 47 -19.23 23.04 11.59
N MET A 48 -19.91 23.98 12.23
CA MET A 48 -19.33 25.30 12.50
C MET A 48 -18.34 25.18 13.65
N LYS A 49 -17.06 25.45 13.40
CA LYS A 49 -16.02 25.47 14.43
C LYS A 49 -15.19 26.73 14.40
N LEU A 50 -14.86 27.20 15.60
CA LEU A 50 -13.83 28.21 15.82
C LEU A 50 -12.47 27.53 15.65
N CYS A 51 -11.70 27.96 14.65
CA CYS A 51 -10.37 27.43 14.37
C CYS A 51 -9.30 28.09 15.25
N GLY A 52 -8.09 27.54 15.23
CA GLY A 52 -6.97 28.03 16.06
C GLY A 52 -6.52 29.46 15.75
N ASP A 53 -6.92 30.02 14.60
CA ASP A 53 -6.69 31.41 14.21
C ASP A 53 -7.82 32.36 14.62
N GLY A 54 -8.79 31.90 15.41
CA GLY A 54 -9.93 32.70 15.87
C GLY A 54 -11.03 32.92 14.83
N ILE A 55 -10.91 32.33 13.63
CA ILE A 55 -11.92 32.43 12.58
C ILE A 55 -12.90 31.26 12.68
N ARG A 56 -14.20 31.53 12.63
CA ARG A 56 -15.23 30.49 12.53
C ARG A 56 -15.33 30.00 11.10
N ARG A 57 -15.16 28.69 10.90
CA ARG A 57 -15.28 28.03 9.60
C ARG A 57 -16.33 26.94 9.64
N TRP A 58 -17.01 26.75 8.52
CA TRP A 58 -17.85 25.59 8.29
C TRP A 58 -16.98 24.46 7.75
N LEU A 59 -16.74 23.45 8.58
CA LEU A 59 -15.84 22.34 8.29
C LEU A 59 -16.62 21.08 7.95
N PHE A 60 -16.10 20.28 7.01
CA PHE A 60 -16.64 18.98 6.66
C PHE A 60 -15.57 17.93 6.90
N PRO A 61 -15.84 16.86 7.66
CA PRO A 61 -14.89 15.76 7.80
C PRO A 61 -14.72 15.07 6.44
N ILE A 62 -13.47 14.89 6.05
CA ILE A 62 -13.06 14.11 4.88
C ILE A 62 -11.91 13.20 5.29
N ILE A 63 -11.80 12.05 4.63
CA ILE A 63 -10.59 11.24 4.72
C ILE A 63 -9.62 11.76 3.67
N LEU A 64 -8.54 12.39 4.13
CA LEU A 64 -7.52 12.95 3.25
C LEU A 64 -6.45 11.90 2.88
N MET A 65 -6.19 10.95 3.77
CA MET A 65 -5.13 9.96 3.62
C MET A 65 -5.53 8.63 4.25
N LEU A 66 -5.36 7.55 3.50
CA LEU A 66 -5.47 6.16 3.89
C LEU A 66 -4.15 5.47 3.57
N SER A 67 -3.25 5.44 4.54
CA SER A 67 -1.93 4.81 4.39
C SER A 67 -2.04 3.32 4.69
N ALA A 68 -1.70 2.48 3.71
CA ALA A 68 -1.68 1.03 3.84
C ALA A 68 -0.77 0.42 2.76
N ASP A 69 -0.45 -0.87 2.91
CA ASP A 69 0.13 -1.65 1.80
C ASP A 69 -0.92 -1.92 0.70
N TYR A 70 -0.50 -2.54 -0.41
CA TYR A 70 -1.41 -2.75 -1.55
C TYR A 70 -2.61 -3.64 -1.23
N GLU A 71 -2.40 -4.70 -0.46
CA GLU A 71 -3.43 -5.69 -0.18
C GLU A 71 -4.50 -5.09 0.73
N GLU A 72 -4.08 -4.31 1.72
CA GLU A 72 -4.95 -3.54 2.59
C GLU A 72 -5.67 -2.41 1.84
N GLN A 73 -5.00 -1.69 0.94
CA GLN A 73 -5.65 -0.70 0.07
C GLN A 73 -6.76 -1.33 -0.78
N CYS A 74 -6.55 -2.57 -1.24
CA CYS A 74 -7.57 -3.32 -1.97
C CYS A 74 -8.80 -3.64 -1.12
N VAL A 75 -8.62 -3.86 0.19
CA VAL A 75 -9.70 -4.01 1.15
C VAL A 75 -10.39 -2.66 1.37
N MET A 76 -9.64 -1.59 1.67
CA MET A 76 -10.15 -0.25 1.96
C MET A 76 -11.04 0.32 0.85
N ALA A 77 -10.57 0.24 -0.40
CA ALA A 77 -11.30 0.79 -1.54
C ALA A 77 -12.27 -0.21 -2.20
N LEU A 78 -12.28 -1.48 -1.76
CA LEU A 78 -13.03 -2.59 -2.37
C LEU A 78 -12.72 -2.83 -3.85
N ILE A 79 -11.48 -2.60 -4.26
CA ILE A 79 -11.04 -2.86 -5.64
C ILE A 79 -10.74 -4.35 -5.88
N ARG A 80 -10.68 -4.70 -7.17
CA ARG A 80 -10.27 -6.03 -7.63
C ARG A 80 -8.76 -6.17 -7.87
N GLY A 81 -7.96 -5.20 -7.44
CA GLY A 81 -6.51 -5.20 -7.59
C GLY A 81 -6.04 -4.51 -8.87
N ILE A 82 -4.93 -4.99 -9.45
CA ILE A 82 -4.24 -4.29 -10.54
C ILE A 82 -5.15 -4.25 -11.77
N GLY A 83 -5.28 -3.08 -12.40
CA GLY A 83 -6.16 -2.87 -13.56
C GLY A 83 -7.64 -2.80 -13.20
N SER A 84 -7.99 -2.80 -11.91
CA SER A 84 -9.35 -2.46 -11.47
C SER A 84 -9.67 -1.03 -11.88
N ALA A 85 -10.93 -0.80 -12.27
CA ALA A 85 -11.44 0.55 -12.35
C ALA A 85 -11.34 1.23 -10.98
N CYS A 86 -11.39 2.58 -10.97
CA CYS A 86 -11.37 3.41 -9.75
C CYS A 86 -12.79 3.96 -9.47
N PRO A 87 -13.73 3.11 -9.01
CA PRO A 87 -15.13 3.49 -8.91
C PRO A 87 -15.38 4.61 -7.88
N CYS A 88 -15.62 5.83 -8.36
CA CYS A 88 -15.89 7.06 -7.59
C CYS A 88 -17.36 7.13 -7.07
N PRO A 89 -17.90 8.26 -6.54
CA PRO A 89 -19.30 8.34 -6.08
C PRO A 89 -20.37 7.86 -7.07
N LYS A 90 -20.08 7.87 -8.39
CA LYS A 90 -20.93 7.26 -9.44
C LYS A 90 -21.18 5.76 -9.25
N CYS A 91 -20.33 5.10 -8.46
CA CYS A 91 -20.32 3.66 -8.30
C CYS A 91 -21.22 3.19 -7.16
N LEU A 92 -21.64 4.11 -6.27
CA LEU A 92 -22.75 3.86 -5.35
C LEU A 92 -24.04 3.56 -6.13
N ASP A 93 -24.29 4.29 -7.23
CA ASP A 93 -25.49 4.06 -8.05
C ASP A 93 -25.44 2.73 -8.79
N ILE A 94 -24.27 2.34 -9.30
CA ILE A 94 -24.07 1.04 -9.96
C ILE A 94 -24.23 -0.09 -8.95
N TYR A 95 -23.69 0.07 -7.74
CA TYR A 95 -23.88 -0.89 -6.66
C TYR A 95 -25.37 -1.05 -6.30
N LYS A 96 -26.10 0.06 -6.12
CA LYS A 96 -27.55 0.03 -5.85
C LYS A 96 -28.33 -0.67 -6.96
N LYS A 97 -27.99 -0.44 -8.23
CA LYS A 97 -28.58 -1.16 -9.37
C LYS A 97 -28.26 -2.66 -9.31
N ALA A 98 -27.03 -3.03 -8.96
CA ALA A 98 -26.64 -4.42 -8.81
C ALA A 98 -27.42 -5.13 -7.69
N GLN A 99 -27.74 -4.44 -6.58
CA GLN A 99 -28.58 -5.00 -5.51
C GLN A 99 -30.05 -5.23 -5.91
N GLN A 100 -30.50 -4.67 -7.03
CA GLN A 100 -31.85 -4.87 -7.55
C GLN A 100 -31.94 -6.04 -8.54
N LEU A 101 -30.81 -6.64 -8.92
CA LEU A 101 -30.78 -7.81 -9.80
C LEU A 101 -31.07 -9.08 -9.00
N GLU A 102 -31.94 -9.93 -9.54
CA GLU A 102 -32.26 -11.23 -8.91
C GLU A 102 -31.20 -12.30 -9.21
N SER A 103 -30.48 -12.18 -10.33
CA SER A 103 -29.43 -13.10 -10.73
C SER A 103 -28.08 -12.69 -10.15
N GLU A 104 -27.48 -13.56 -9.32
CA GLU A 104 -26.12 -13.38 -8.80
C GLU A 104 -25.06 -13.33 -9.90
N GLU A 105 -25.28 -14.01 -11.02
CA GLU A 105 -24.36 -14.00 -12.16
C GLU A 105 -24.35 -12.63 -12.84
N GLU A 106 -25.54 -12.04 -13.07
CA GLU A 106 -25.67 -10.71 -13.67
C GLU A 106 -25.16 -9.62 -12.72
N LYS A 107 -25.43 -9.78 -11.42
CA LYS A 107 -24.91 -8.91 -10.35
C LYS A 107 -23.38 -8.90 -10.34
N GLU A 108 -22.75 -10.06 -10.29
CA GLU A 108 -21.29 -10.18 -10.30
C GLU A 108 -20.70 -9.66 -11.62
N ALA A 109 -21.35 -9.90 -12.77
CA ALA A 109 -20.90 -9.38 -14.06
C ALA A 109 -20.93 -7.84 -14.09
N LEU A 110 -22.01 -7.22 -13.62
CA LEU A 110 -22.13 -5.76 -13.52
C LEU A 110 -21.09 -5.17 -12.59
N LEU A 111 -20.95 -5.70 -11.37
CA LEU A 111 -19.98 -5.20 -10.40
C LEU A 111 -18.54 -5.38 -10.91
N LYS A 112 -18.22 -6.52 -11.51
CA LYS A 112 -16.90 -6.79 -12.09
C LYS A 112 -16.57 -5.84 -13.24
N SER A 113 -17.54 -5.46 -14.07
CA SER A 113 -17.34 -4.51 -15.18
C SER A 113 -16.82 -3.14 -14.74
N VAL A 114 -17.10 -2.75 -13.49
CA VAL A 114 -16.64 -1.50 -12.88
C VAL A 114 -15.66 -1.71 -11.72
N GLY A 115 -15.09 -2.90 -11.58
CA GLY A 115 -14.10 -3.22 -10.56
C GLY A 115 -14.63 -3.27 -9.12
N LEU A 116 -15.94 -3.26 -8.92
CA LEU A 116 -16.57 -3.33 -7.60
C LEU A 116 -16.70 -4.77 -7.10
N ARG A 117 -16.84 -4.88 -5.77
CA ARG A 117 -17.23 -6.09 -5.07
C ARG A 117 -18.63 -5.93 -4.51
N ASP A 118 -19.30 -7.05 -4.28
CA ASP A 118 -20.62 -7.08 -3.66
C ASP A 118 -20.54 -6.89 -2.14
N ILE A 119 -19.99 -5.74 -1.74
CA ILE A 119 -19.77 -5.35 -0.34
C ILE A 119 -20.04 -3.85 -0.28
N GLU A 120 -20.79 -3.41 0.73
CA GLU A 120 -21.08 -1.99 0.93
C GLU A 120 -19.82 -1.25 1.39
N ASN A 121 -19.41 -0.23 0.65
CA ASN A 121 -18.25 0.56 1.02
C ASN A 121 -18.63 1.61 2.08
N VAL A 122 -18.08 1.49 3.28
CA VAL A 122 -18.27 2.46 4.38
C VAL A 122 -18.02 3.92 3.97
N PHE A 123 -17.04 4.17 3.08
CA PHE A 123 -16.68 5.52 2.67
C PHE A 123 -17.76 6.21 1.83
N TRP A 124 -18.74 5.48 1.28
CA TRP A 124 -19.92 6.08 0.62
C TRP A 124 -20.80 6.89 1.58
N SER A 125 -20.71 6.62 2.89
CA SER A 125 -21.39 7.43 3.92
C SER A 125 -20.74 8.81 4.14
N LEU A 126 -19.52 9.01 3.64
CA LEU A 126 -18.76 10.25 3.72
C LEU A 126 -18.78 10.95 2.35
N GLU A 127 -19.87 11.67 2.05
CA GLU A 127 -20.20 12.22 0.72
C GLU A 127 -19.08 13.04 0.02
N ARG A 128 -18.16 13.61 0.82
CA ARG A 128 -17.06 14.46 0.33
C ARG A 128 -15.70 13.76 0.32
N THR A 129 -15.67 12.46 0.62
CA THR A 129 -14.45 11.64 0.62
C THR A 129 -14.34 10.89 -0.70
N ASP A 130 -13.24 11.09 -1.40
CA ASP A 130 -12.81 10.21 -2.49
C ASP A 130 -11.81 9.20 -1.91
N VAL A 131 -12.28 7.98 -1.66
CA VAL A 131 -11.45 6.91 -1.07
C VAL A 131 -10.23 6.62 -1.94
N TYR A 132 -10.35 6.70 -3.28
CA TYR A 132 -9.27 6.41 -4.22
C TYR A 132 -8.19 7.47 -4.16
N ALA A 133 -8.59 8.74 -4.15
CA ALA A 133 -7.66 9.85 -4.00
C ALA A 133 -7.00 9.88 -2.62
N ALA A 134 -7.66 9.33 -1.59
CA ALA A 134 -7.12 9.22 -0.24
C ALA A 134 -6.10 8.08 -0.10
N LEU A 135 -6.12 7.04 -0.94
CA LEU A 135 -5.16 5.93 -0.83
C LEU A 135 -3.72 6.47 -0.95
N SER A 136 -2.91 6.12 0.05
CA SER A 136 -1.51 6.50 0.12
C SER A 136 -0.66 5.27 0.35
N TRP A 137 0.42 5.15 -0.42
CA TRP A 137 1.34 4.03 -0.30
C TRP A 137 2.11 4.10 1.01
N ASP A 138 1.92 3.10 1.88
CA ASP A 138 2.72 2.98 3.09
C ASP A 138 4.13 2.53 2.74
N ARG A 139 5.01 3.50 2.51
CA ARG A 139 6.43 3.25 2.21
C ARG A 139 7.15 2.56 3.36
N LEU A 140 6.74 2.79 4.61
CA LEU A 140 7.43 2.22 5.77
C LEU A 140 7.20 0.71 5.81
N HIS A 141 5.94 0.28 5.83
CA HIS A 141 5.56 -1.13 5.83
C HIS A 141 5.99 -1.82 4.54
N SER A 142 5.75 -1.19 3.38
CA SER A 142 6.05 -1.80 2.08
C SER A 142 7.54 -1.95 1.81
N TYR A 143 8.37 -0.99 2.22
CA TYR A 143 9.80 -1.04 1.91
C TYR A 143 10.64 -1.70 2.99
N HIS A 144 10.40 -1.40 4.27
CA HIS A 144 11.26 -1.94 5.34
C HIS A 144 10.80 -3.34 5.76
N GLY A 145 9.48 -3.54 5.89
CA GLY A 145 8.87 -4.84 6.19
C GLY A 145 8.83 -5.76 4.98
N GLY A 146 8.00 -5.41 3.98
CA GLY A 146 7.79 -6.31 2.83
C GLY A 146 9.02 -6.43 1.91
N MET A 147 9.30 -5.40 1.14
CA MET A 147 10.32 -5.45 0.09
C MET A 147 11.72 -5.73 0.62
N PHE A 148 12.11 -5.08 1.72
CA PHE A 148 13.43 -5.31 2.28
C PHE A 148 13.52 -6.60 3.07
N SER A 149 12.78 -6.75 4.18
CA SER A 149 12.93 -7.93 5.05
C SER A 149 12.51 -9.23 4.36
N ASP A 150 11.39 -9.26 3.63
CA ASP A 150 10.87 -10.52 3.09
C ASP A 150 11.47 -10.90 1.74
N HIS A 151 11.85 -9.92 0.91
CA HIS A 151 12.35 -10.17 -0.44
C HIS A 151 13.85 -9.90 -0.60
N LEU A 152 14.29 -8.65 -0.42
CA LEU A 152 15.68 -8.26 -0.69
C LEU A 152 16.67 -8.87 0.28
N TRP A 153 16.33 -8.97 1.57
CA TRP A 153 17.18 -9.55 2.60
C TRP A 153 17.45 -11.04 2.35
N VAL A 154 16.45 -11.78 1.85
CA VAL A 154 16.63 -13.18 1.45
C VAL A 154 17.60 -13.28 0.26
N GLN A 155 17.47 -12.40 -0.73
CA GLN A 155 18.39 -12.37 -1.88
C GLN A 155 19.79 -11.93 -1.47
N PHE A 156 19.89 -11.00 -0.53
CA PHE A 156 21.15 -10.53 0.02
C PHE A 156 21.90 -11.62 0.76
N LYS A 157 21.22 -12.37 1.64
CA LYS A 157 21.80 -13.55 2.29
C LYS A 157 22.33 -14.54 1.26
N LYS A 158 21.56 -14.81 0.19
CA LYS A 158 22.00 -15.68 -0.91
C LYS A 158 23.22 -15.11 -1.64
N ALA A 159 23.26 -13.80 -1.87
CA ALA A 159 24.38 -13.13 -2.52
C ALA A 159 25.65 -13.18 -1.65
N ILE A 160 25.56 -12.92 -0.34
CA ILE A 160 26.69 -13.07 0.60
C ILE A 160 27.15 -14.52 0.68
N MET A 161 26.23 -15.47 0.82
CA MET A 161 26.59 -16.90 0.87
C MET A 161 27.26 -17.38 -0.43
N LYS A 162 26.98 -16.72 -1.55
CA LYS A 162 27.62 -16.95 -2.86
C LYS A 162 28.79 -15.99 -3.14
N ALA A 163 29.16 -15.09 -2.22
CA ALA A 163 30.18 -14.06 -2.45
C ALA A 163 31.61 -14.62 -2.58
N GLY A 164 31.80 -15.94 -2.52
CA GLY A 164 33.01 -16.59 -3.04
C GLY A 164 33.14 -16.53 -4.57
N GLU A 165 32.08 -16.13 -5.30
CA GLU A 165 32.01 -16.12 -6.77
C GLU A 165 31.49 -14.77 -7.30
N TYR A 166 31.99 -13.65 -6.78
CA TYR A 166 31.62 -12.32 -7.30
C TYR A 166 32.19 -12.14 -8.71
N THR A 167 31.33 -12.24 -9.72
CA THR A 167 31.64 -11.95 -11.13
C THR A 167 30.87 -10.71 -11.54
N ASP A 168 31.54 -9.79 -12.24
CA ASP A 168 30.94 -8.52 -12.67
C ASP A 168 29.80 -8.75 -13.68
N GLY A 169 28.79 -7.88 -13.65
CA GLY A 169 27.80 -7.76 -14.72
C GLY A 169 26.42 -8.43 -14.55
N ARG A 170 25.90 -8.66 -13.34
CA ARG A 170 24.51 -9.16 -13.15
C ARG A 170 23.78 -8.54 -11.96
N LYS A 171 22.43 -8.64 -11.98
CA LYS A 171 21.36 -8.46 -10.96
C LYS A 171 21.78 -8.21 -9.49
N TYR A 172 22.87 -8.83 -9.04
CA TYR A 172 23.43 -8.71 -7.70
C TYR A 172 24.18 -7.39 -7.45
N GLU A 173 24.69 -6.73 -8.50
CA GLU A 173 25.30 -5.40 -8.44
C GLU A 173 24.28 -4.31 -8.09
N ASP A 174 23.12 -4.29 -8.76
CA ASP A 174 22.06 -3.32 -8.44
C ASP A 174 21.45 -3.58 -7.05
N MET A 175 21.37 -4.85 -6.64
CA MET A 175 20.91 -5.19 -5.29
C MET A 175 21.91 -4.78 -4.20
N SER A 176 23.23 -4.84 -4.47
CA SER A 176 24.22 -4.39 -3.49
C SER A 176 24.18 -2.86 -3.30
N LYS A 177 23.90 -2.08 -4.35
CA LYS A 177 23.70 -0.61 -4.25
C LYS A 177 22.59 -0.22 -3.25
N ILE A 178 21.52 -1.00 -3.18
CA ILE A 178 20.36 -0.71 -2.30
C ILE A 178 20.59 -1.21 -0.87
N ILE A 179 21.42 -2.25 -0.68
CA ILE A 179 21.53 -2.94 0.61
C ILE A 179 22.10 -2.07 1.73
N VAL A 180 23.02 -1.16 1.40
CA VAL A 180 23.64 -0.26 2.38
C VAL A 180 22.59 0.64 3.02
N PHE A 181 21.69 1.19 2.19
CA PHE A 181 20.62 2.07 2.66
C PHE A 181 19.54 1.31 3.43
N ALA A 182 19.21 0.11 3.01
CA ALA A 182 18.10 -0.62 3.60
C ALA A 182 18.49 -1.41 4.88
N SER A 183 19.79 -1.60 5.13
CA SER A 183 20.30 -2.29 6.32
C SER A 183 20.84 -1.36 7.42
N HIS A 184 20.98 -0.04 7.16
CA HIS A 184 21.68 0.87 8.07
C HIS A 184 21.00 1.00 9.44
N ASN A 185 19.69 0.83 9.48
CA ASN A 185 18.86 0.92 10.69
C ASN A 185 18.72 -0.43 11.42
N ILE A 186 19.25 -1.50 10.84
CA ILE A 186 19.16 -2.87 11.38
C ILE A 186 20.53 -3.33 11.89
N LEU A 187 21.61 -2.96 11.22
CA LEU A 187 22.97 -3.31 11.58
C LEU A 187 23.63 -2.13 12.29
N SER A 188 23.77 -2.25 13.62
CA SER A 188 24.31 -1.20 14.48
C SER A 188 25.84 -1.18 14.46
N GLU A 189 26.47 -0.05 14.80
CA GLU A 189 27.94 0.12 14.79
C GLU A 189 28.69 -0.93 15.63
N THR A 190 28.01 -1.56 16.59
CA THR A 190 28.55 -2.62 17.45
C THR A 190 28.51 -4.01 16.83
N ASP A 191 27.77 -4.21 15.73
CA ASP A 191 27.58 -5.52 15.11
C ASP A 191 28.66 -5.80 14.05
N ARG A 192 29.10 -7.07 13.96
CA ARG A 192 29.94 -7.53 12.83
C ARG A 192 29.29 -7.27 11.46
N GLY A 193 27.96 -7.14 11.41
CA GLY A 193 27.23 -6.74 10.22
C GLY A 193 27.53 -5.31 9.76
N TYR A 194 27.88 -4.40 10.68
CA TYR A 194 28.26 -3.03 10.31
C TYR A 194 29.61 -2.98 9.59
N LEU A 195 30.57 -3.81 9.99
CA LEU A 195 31.83 -3.97 9.24
C LEU A 195 31.58 -4.47 7.81
N LEU A 196 30.62 -5.38 7.64
CA LEU A 196 30.22 -5.85 6.31
C LEU A 196 29.56 -4.73 5.49
N LEU A 197 28.71 -3.89 6.10
CA LEU A 197 28.15 -2.71 5.42
C LEU A 197 29.21 -1.71 5.02
N GLN A 198 30.20 -1.45 5.88
CA GLN A 198 31.35 -0.59 5.53
C GLN A 198 32.13 -1.15 4.34
N LEU A 199 32.38 -2.46 4.32
CA LEU A 199 33.08 -3.13 3.22
C LEU A 199 32.30 -3.07 1.90
N ILE A 200 30.99 -3.34 1.96
CA ILE A 200 30.10 -3.25 0.79
C ILE A 200 30.04 -1.80 0.29
N ARG A 201 29.93 -0.82 1.18
CA ARG A 201 29.95 0.60 0.82
C ARG A 201 31.24 0.96 0.08
N SER A 202 32.40 0.59 0.61
CA SER A 202 33.70 0.87 -0.02
C SER A 202 33.82 0.21 -1.40
N TYR A 203 33.32 -1.02 -1.56
CA TYR A 203 33.29 -1.70 -2.86
C TYR A 203 32.38 -0.97 -3.87
N LEU A 204 31.19 -0.54 -3.45
CA LEU A 204 30.24 0.18 -4.31
C LEU A 204 30.74 1.57 -4.71
N GLU A 205 31.42 2.28 -3.81
CA GLU A 205 32.05 3.55 -4.14
C GLU A 205 33.11 3.34 -5.24
N LEU A 206 33.97 2.32 -5.11
CA LEU A 206 34.95 1.96 -6.12
C LEU A 206 34.30 1.57 -7.47
N ASP A 207 33.29 0.71 -7.45
CA ASP A 207 32.55 0.26 -8.63
C ASP A 207 31.85 1.42 -9.35
N MET A 208 31.22 2.34 -8.60
CA MET A 208 30.63 3.56 -9.14
C MET A 208 31.69 4.43 -9.82
N TYR A 209 32.84 4.65 -9.18
CA TYR A 209 33.93 5.44 -9.78
C TYR A 209 34.54 4.75 -11.01
N ALA A 210 34.63 3.42 -11.01
CA ALA A 210 35.14 2.64 -12.15
C ALA A 210 34.15 2.57 -13.32
N SER A 211 32.85 2.63 -13.05
CA SER A 211 31.77 2.59 -14.06
C SER A 211 31.37 3.97 -14.60
N LEU A 212 31.94 5.06 -14.06
CA LEU A 212 31.78 6.40 -14.62
C LEU A 212 32.30 6.44 -16.06
N THR A 213 31.37 6.32 -17.00
CA THR A 213 31.68 6.49 -18.41
C THR A 213 31.76 7.98 -18.69
N MET A 214 32.96 8.48 -18.96
CA MET A 214 33.17 9.86 -19.42
C MET A 214 32.50 10.04 -20.78
N HIS A 215 31.33 10.67 -20.81
CA HIS A 215 30.72 11.12 -22.04
C HIS A 215 31.50 12.32 -22.58
N THR A 216 32.24 12.10 -23.66
CA THR A 216 32.85 13.13 -24.50
C THR A 216 31.91 13.51 -25.64
N ASP A 217 32.14 14.67 -26.28
CA ASP A 217 31.39 15.09 -27.47
C ASP A 217 31.37 13.98 -28.54
N ARG A 218 32.50 13.26 -28.69
CA ARG A 218 32.64 12.11 -29.60
C ARG A 218 31.76 10.89 -29.25
N THR A 219 31.48 10.65 -27.97
CA THR A 219 30.61 9.54 -27.51
C THR A 219 29.12 9.91 -27.49
N LEU A 220 28.79 11.20 -27.61
CA LEU A 220 27.41 11.70 -27.70
C LEU A 220 26.90 11.77 -29.15
N GLU A 221 27.81 11.80 -30.12
CA GLU A 221 27.51 11.88 -31.56
C GLU A 221 27.37 10.50 -32.26
N ALA A 222 27.67 9.39 -31.57
CA ALA A 222 27.62 8.01 -32.09
C ALA A 222 26.33 7.29 -31.72
#